data_AF-V9IFH9-F1
#
_entry.id   AF-V9IFH9-F1
#
_cell.length_a   1.000
_cell.length_b   1.000
_cell.length_c   1.000
_cell.angle_alpha   90.00
_cell.angle_beta   90.00
_cell.angle_gamma   90.00
#
_symmetry.space_group_name_H-M   'P 1'
#
loop_
_entity.id
_entity.type
_entity.pdbx_description
1 polymer ?
#
loop_
_entity_poly.entity_id
_entity_poly.type
_entity_poly.pdbx_seq_one_letter_code
_entity_poly.pdbx_strand_id
1 'polypeptide(L)'
;MGDETPVTSLVLPVILRPILMKLERQNVLAAQTLRTALLKAENSHPGITHDLILGIIRRAELNLDMNESVLRLQGTASDYDVVEYKSTRSEDAFQELNRKSTSLKRILSRIPDEITDRKTFLETIKYVLISSILQ
;
A
#
# COMPACT_ATOMS: atom_id res chain seq x y z
N MET A 1 21.78 3.76 -8.77
CA MET A 1 21.30 2.40 -8.47
C MET A 1 20.57 2.55 -7.16
N GLY A 2 19.25 2.77 -7.23
CA GLY A 2 18.46 3.13 -6.07
C GLY A 2 18.45 1.97 -5.09
N ASP A 3 18.71 2.25 -3.81
CA ASP A 3 18.45 1.31 -2.74
C ASP A 3 17.02 0.79 -2.93
N GLU A 4 16.87 -0.51 -3.21
CA GLU A 4 15.57 -1.16 -3.39
C GLU A 4 14.85 -1.19 -2.05
N THR A 5 14.29 -0.05 -1.65
CA THR A 5 13.47 0.04 -0.46
C THR A 5 12.09 -0.55 -0.79
N PRO A 6 11.46 -1.26 0.16
CA PRO A 6 10.10 -1.80 -0.04
C PRO A 6 9.09 -0.73 -0.45
N VAL A 7 9.31 0.53 -0.04
CA VAL A 7 8.47 1.68 -0.40
C VAL A 7 8.46 1.94 -1.90
N THR A 8 9.61 1.83 -2.57
CA THR A 8 9.74 2.07 -4.01
C THR A 8 8.72 1.26 -4.82
N SER A 9 8.59 -0.04 -4.49
CA SER A 9 7.66 -0.96 -5.17
C SER A 9 6.20 -0.80 -4.72
N LEU A 10 5.95 -0.11 -3.61
CA LEU A 10 4.61 0.05 -3.02
C LEU A 10 3.93 1.36 -3.42
N VAL A 11 4.65 2.34 -3.96
CA VAL A 11 4.06 3.62 -4.40
C VAL A 11 2.95 3.42 -5.43
N LEU A 12 3.18 2.59 -6.45
CA LEU A 12 2.20 2.36 -7.49
C LEU A 12 0.90 1.71 -6.98
N PRO A 13 0.94 0.57 -6.26
CA PRO A 13 -0.28 -0.08 -5.76
C PRO A 13 -0.95 0.66 -4.59
N VAL A 14 -0.19 1.32 -3.72
CA VAL A 14 -0.74 1.91 -2.47
C VAL A 14 -1.14 3.38 -2.64
N ILE A 15 -0.40 4.15 -3.43
CA ILE A 15 -0.63 5.60 -3.57
C ILE A 15 -1.31 5.90 -4.90
N LEU A 16 -0.70 5.52 -6.02
CA LEU A 16 -1.17 5.94 -7.34
C LEU A 16 -2.49 5.26 -7.73
N ARG A 17 -2.65 3.96 -7.46
CA ARG A 17 -3.86 3.23 -7.86
C ARG A 17 -5.15 3.81 -7.24
N PRO A 18 -5.26 4.05 -5.92
CA PRO A 18 -6.46 4.67 -5.35
C PRO A 18 -6.76 6.04 -5.94
N ILE A 19 -5.73 6.82 -6.28
CA ILE A 19 -5.88 8.14 -6.93
C ILE A 19 -6.45 7.97 -8.34
N LEU A 20 -5.90 7.04 -9.13
CA LEU A 20 -6.37 6.75 -10.49
C LEU A 20 -7.81 6.21 -10.50
N MET A 21 -8.19 5.39 -9.51
CA MET A 21 -9.58 4.92 -9.36
C MET A 21 -10.54 6.06 -9.00
N LYS A 22 -10.11 7.01 -8.15
CA LYS A 22 -10.90 8.23 -7.89
C LYS A 22 -11.04 9.09 -9.14
N LEU A 23 -9.97 9.21 -9.93
CA LEU A 23 -9.99 9.94 -11.20
C LEU A 23 -10.88 9.27 -12.24
N GLU A 24 -10.91 7.93 -12.29
CA GLU A 24 -11.73 7.17 -13.24
C GLU A 24 -13.23 7.46 -13.08
N ARG A 25 -13.68 7.73 -11.85
CA ARG A 25 -15.07 8.17 -11.57
C ARG A 25 -15.42 9.53 -12.18
N GLN A 26 -14.42 10.34 -12.52
CA GLN A 26 -14.58 11.67 -13.11
C GLN A 26 -14.31 11.66 -14.61
N ASN A 27 -13.23 10.98 -15.02
CA ASN A 27 -12.81 10.88 -16.40
C ASN A 27 -12.07 9.56 -16.63
N VAL A 28 -12.80 8.59 -17.18
CA VAL A 28 -12.29 7.24 -17.47
C VAL A 28 -11.10 7.29 -18.43
N LEU A 29 -11.18 8.08 -19.49
CA LEU A 29 -10.14 8.15 -20.52
C LEU A 29 -8.82 8.69 -19.93
N ALA A 30 -8.89 9.79 -19.19
CA ALA A 30 -7.71 10.37 -18.54
C ALA A 30 -7.08 9.40 -17.53
N ALA A 31 -7.90 8.74 -16.71
CA ALA A 31 -7.43 7.75 -15.74
C ALA A 31 -6.73 6.57 -16.42
N GLN A 32 -7.29 6.04 -17.50
CA GLN A 32 -6.70 4.92 -18.24
C GLN A 32 -5.41 5.31 -18.98
N THR A 33 -5.37 6.50 -19.58
CA THR A 33 -4.15 7.03 -20.21
C THR A 33 -3.02 7.18 -19.18
N LEU A 34 -3.30 7.80 -18.03
CA LEU A 34 -2.30 7.97 -16.96
C LEU A 34 -1.86 6.63 -16.39
N ARG A 35 -2.79 5.71 -16.12
CA ARG A 35 -2.48 4.37 -15.62
C ARG A 35 -1.54 3.62 -16.55
N THR A 36 -1.85 3.62 -17.85
CA THR A 36 -1.05 2.92 -18.86
C THR A 36 0.35 3.55 -18.99
N ALA A 37 0.43 4.87 -19.00
CA ALA A 37 1.71 5.58 -19.09
C ALA A 37 2.59 5.32 -17.87
N LEU A 38 2.03 5.41 -16.65
CA LEU A 38 2.74 5.16 -15.40
C LEU A 38 3.21 3.70 -15.29
N LEU A 39 2.36 2.73 -15.64
CA LEU A 39 2.74 1.31 -15.66
C LEU A 39 3.87 1.04 -16.66
N LYS A 40 3.79 1.61 -17.86
CA LYS A 40 4.82 1.44 -18.89
C LYS A 40 6.15 2.08 -18.45
N ALA A 41 6.09 3.25 -17.83
CA ALA A 41 7.26 3.93 -17.29
C ALA A 41 7.91 3.10 -16.18
N GLU A 42 7.14 2.62 -15.22
CA GLU A 42 7.62 1.77 -14.11
C GLU A 42 8.24 0.47 -14.61
N ASN A 43 7.62 -0.20 -15.59
CA ASN A 43 8.16 -1.42 -16.18
C ASN A 43 9.46 -1.17 -16.97
N SER A 44 9.62 0.01 -17.54
CA SER A 44 10.82 0.39 -18.29
C SER A 44 11.95 0.87 -17.37
N HIS A 45 11.59 1.47 -16.24
CA HIS A 45 12.51 2.01 -15.25
C HIS A 45 11.92 1.87 -13.83
N PRO A 46 12.16 0.73 -13.16
CA PRO A 46 11.66 0.50 -11.81
C PRO A 46 12.09 1.61 -10.85
N GLY A 47 11.14 2.11 -10.06
CA GLY A 47 11.31 3.22 -9.13
C GLY A 47 10.99 4.61 -9.70
N ILE A 48 10.73 4.75 -11.01
CA ILE A 48 10.41 6.06 -11.59
C ILE A 48 9.11 6.65 -11.02
N THR A 49 8.13 5.82 -10.67
CA THR A 49 6.88 6.29 -10.03
C THR A 49 7.11 6.77 -8.61
N HIS A 50 8.04 6.14 -7.88
CA HIS A 50 8.48 6.61 -6.57
C HIS A 50 9.18 7.97 -6.67
N ASP A 51 10.11 8.11 -7.62
CA ASP A 51 10.82 9.38 -7.85
C ASP A 51 9.89 10.51 -8.26
N LEU A 52 8.88 10.20 -9.09
CA LEU A 52 7.82 11.14 -9.45
C LEU A 52 7.06 11.64 -8.21
N ILE A 53 6.62 10.72 -7.34
CA ILE A 53 5.90 11.09 -6.11
C ILE A 53 6.79 11.91 -5.18
N LEU A 54 8.06 11.52 -4.99
CA LEU A 54 9.02 12.32 -4.22
C LEU A 54 9.23 13.71 -4.81
N GLY A 55 9.26 13.84 -6.14
CA GLY A 55 9.33 15.13 -6.82
C GLY A 55 8.13 16.02 -6.54
N ILE A 56 6.92 15.44 -6.55
CA ILE A 56 5.67 16.14 -6.22
C ILE A 56 5.68 16.61 -4.76
N ILE A 57 6.04 15.73 -3.81
CA ILE A 57 6.11 16.03 -2.38
C ILE A 57 7.08 17.18 -2.10
N ARG A 58 8.28 17.12 -2.71
CA ARG A 58 9.29 18.17 -2.59
C ARG A 58 8.79 19.50 -3.15
N ARG A 59 8.15 19.47 -4.33
CA ARG A 59 7.58 20.69 -4.96
C ARG A 59 6.43 21.29 -4.15
N ALA A 60 5.68 20.47 -3.44
CA ALA A 60 4.59 20.90 -2.56
C ALA A 60 5.08 21.28 -1.14
N GLU A 61 6.39 21.23 -0.87
CA GLU A 61 7.00 21.52 0.44
C GLU A 61 6.39 20.70 1.59
N LEU A 62 5.96 19.48 1.29
CA LEU A 62 5.36 18.58 2.26
C LEU A 62 6.46 17.82 3.02
N ASN A 63 6.47 17.94 4.35
CA ASN A 63 7.36 17.18 5.21
C ASN A 63 6.70 15.85 5.61
N LEU A 64 6.95 14.79 4.82
CA LEU A 64 6.33 13.48 4.97
C LEU A 64 7.40 12.40 5.15
N ASP A 65 7.17 11.44 6.05
CA ASP A 65 7.86 10.15 5.97
C ASP A 65 7.08 9.23 5.03
N MET A 66 7.72 8.84 3.91
CA MET A 66 7.13 7.96 2.92
C MET A 66 6.92 6.53 3.43
N ASN A 67 7.80 6.02 4.29
CA ASN A 67 7.64 4.69 4.89
C ASN A 67 6.41 4.67 5.79
N GLU A 68 6.28 5.69 6.65
CA GLU A 68 5.14 5.84 7.54
C GLU A 68 3.83 5.98 6.76
N SER A 69 3.84 6.87 5.75
CA SER A 69 2.67 7.17 4.94
C SER A 69 2.19 5.93 4.16
N VAL A 70 3.11 5.18 3.54
CA VAL A 70 2.78 3.94 2.83
C VAL A 70 2.25 2.88 3.79
N LEU A 71 2.88 2.69 4.96
CA LEU A 71 2.44 1.72 5.96
C LEU A 71 1.03 2.03 6.47
N ARG A 72 0.75 3.31 6.76
CA ARG A 72 -0.57 3.78 7.18
C ARG A 72 -1.63 3.56 6.09
N LEU A 73 -1.31 3.87 4.84
CA LEU A 73 -2.23 3.71 3.70
C LEU A 73 -2.52 2.23 3.38
N GLN A 74 -1.58 1.31 3.60
CA GLN A 74 -1.77 -0.13 3.39
C GLN A 74 -2.93 -0.73 4.19
N GLY A 75 -3.26 -0.18 5.37
CA GLY A 75 -4.42 -0.61 6.15
C GLY A 75 -5.76 -0.10 5.63
N THR A 76 -5.72 1.01 4.90
CA THR A 76 -6.91 1.68 4.31
C THR A 76 -7.18 1.25 2.88
N ALA A 77 -6.19 0.69 2.19
CA ALA A 77 -6.36 0.11 0.87
C ALA A 77 -7.47 -0.94 0.95
N SER A 78 -8.59 -0.66 0.27
CA SER A 78 -9.76 -1.52 0.42
C SER A 78 -9.44 -2.90 -0.12
N ASP A 79 -10.20 -3.88 0.36
CA ASP A 79 -10.17 -5.25 -0.13
C ASP A 79 -10.38 -5.35 -1.66
N TYR A 80 -10.88 -4.29 -2.31
CA TYR A 80 -11.05 -4.15 -3.75
C TYR A 80 -9.87 -3.46 -4.46
N ASP A 81 -9.02 -2.72 -3.76
CA ASP A 81 -7.94 -1.93 -4.37
C ASP A 81 -6.65 -2.76 -4.58
N VAL A 82 -6.55 -3.87 -3.85
CA VAL A 82 -5.38 -4.77 -3.81
C VAL A 82 -5.67 -6.08 -4.57
N VAL A 83 -6.33 -5.98 -5.73
CA VAL A 83 -6.67 -7.15 -6.57
C VAL A 83 -5.42 -7.94 -7.00
N GLU A 84 -4.28 -7.27 -7.16
CA GLU A 84 -3.04 -7.92 -7.63
C GLU A 84 -2.39 -8.85 -6.60
N TYR A 85 -2.64 -8.64 -5.30
CA TYR A 85 -2.07 -9.48 -4.25
C TYR A 85 -3.10 -10.40 -3.60
N LYS A 86 -4.35 -10.37 -4.05
CA LYS A 86 -5.39 -11.30 -3.63
C LYS A 86 -5.49 -12.44 -4.60
N SER A 87 -5.53 -13.65 -4.05
CA SER A 87 -5.87 -14.82 -4.85
C SER A 87 -7.34 -14.74 -5.25
N THR A 88 -7.63 -14.85 -6.56
CA THR A 88 -9.01 -14.90 -7.09
C THR A 88 -9.65 -16.28 -6.96
N ARG A 89 -8.88 -17.26 -6.46
CA ARG A 89 -9.28 -18.64 -6.23
C ARG A 89 -10.39 -18.73 -5.20
N SER A 90 -11.46 -19.44 -5.52
CA SER A 90 -12.64 -19.56 -4.66
C SER A 90 -12.48 -20.59 -3.54
N GLU A 91 -11.44 -21.42 -3.58
CA GLU A 91 -11.20 -22.44 -2.58
C GLU A 91 -10.93 -21.82 -1.19
N ASP A 92 -11.49 -22.44 -0.16
CA ASP A 92 -11.52 -21.88 1.20
C ASP A 92 -10.14 -21.51 1.74
N ALA A 93 -9.11 -22.31 1.47
CA ALA A 93 -7.74 -22.04 1.90
C ALA A 93 -7.19 -20.71 1.34
N PHE A 94 -7.52 -20.36 0.09
CA PHE A 94 -7.10 -19.09 -0.51
C PHE A 94 -7.92 -17.90 0.01
N GLN A 95 -9.21 -18.13 0.28
CA GLN A 95 -10.06 -17.12 0.91
C GLN A 95 -9.62 -16.82 2.34
N GLU A 96 -9.21 -17.84 3.09
CA GLU A 96 -8.65 -17.71 4.42
C GLU A 96 -7.31 -16.96 4.40
N LEU A 97 -6.41 -17.31 3.47
CA LEU A 97 -5.15 -16.58 3.26
C LEU A 97 -5.38 -15.10 2.98
N ASN A 98 -6.33 -14.77 2.09
CA ASN A 98 -6.70 -13.39 1.78
C ASN A 98 -7.19 -12.66 3.04
N ARG A 99 -8.05 -13.30 3.85
CA ARG A 99 -8.56 -12.72 5.11
C ARG A 99 -7.44 -12.47 6.12
N LYS A 100 -6.58 -13.47 6.37
CA LYS A 100 -5.44 -13.36 7.29
C LYS A 100 -4.44 -12.27 6.85
N SER A 101 -4.12 -12.22 5.55
CA SER A 101 -3.26 -11.18 4.97
C SER A 101 -3.86 -9.78 5.12
N THR A 102 -5.14 -9.59 4.83
CA THR A 102 -5.82 -8.31 5.04
C THR A 102 -5.83 -7.92 6.54
N SER A 103 -6.14 -8.86 7.44
CA SER A 103 -6.13 -8.59 8.88
C SER A 103 -4.75 -8.14 9.34
N LEU A 104 -3.70 -8.87 8.95
CA LEU A 104 -2.33 -8.52 9.29
C LEU A 104 -1.94 -7.12 8.78
N LYS A 105 -2.23 -6.79 7.52
CA LYS A 105 -1.96 -5.45 6.98
C LYS A 105 -2.66 -4.33 7.75
N ARG A 106 -3.91 -4.54 8.18
CA ARG A 106 -4.66 -3.57 9.01
C ARG A 106 -4.06 -3.38 10.40
N ILE A 107 -3.46 -4.42 10.96
CA ILE A 107 -2.78 -4.31 12.25
C ILE A 107 -1.46 -3.55 12.08
N LEU A 108 -0.65 -3.96 11.11
CA LEU A 108 0.65 -3.35 10.84
C LEU A 108 0.54 -1.86 10.47
N SER A 109 -0.54 -1.46 9.79
CA SER A 109 -0.78 -0.06 9.43
C SER A 109 -1.00 0.87 10.61
N ARG A 110 -1.26 0.33 11.81
CA ARG A 110 -1.46 1.10 13.05
C ARG A 110 -0.15 1.37 13.81
N ILE A 111 0.94 0.69 13.44
CA ILE A 111 2.26 0.87 14.07
C ILE A 111 2.69 2.34 14.11
N PRO A 112 2.58 3.14 13.04
CA PRO A 112 2.89 4.57 13.09
C PRO A 112 2.23 5.34 14.24
N ASP A 113 0.99 5.01 14.57
CA ASP A 113 0.24 5.69 15.62
C ASP A 113 0.57 5.15 17.01
N GLU A 114 0.86 3.86 17.10
CA GLU A 114 0.95 3.13 18.36
C GLU A 114 2.38 2.98 18.87
N ILE A 115 3.40 3.16 18.02
CA ILE A 115 4.82 2.98 18.36
C ILE A 115 5.31 3.94 19.45
N THR A 116 4.65 5.09 19.61
CA THR A 116 5.00 6.08 20.64
C THR A 116 4.49 5.69 22.04
N ASP A 117 3.43 4.88 22.13
CA ASP A 117 2.93 4.30 23.39
C ASP A 117 3.36 2.84 23.50
N ARG A 118 4.40 2.62 24.30
CA ARG A 118 4.98 1.29 24.56
C ARG A 118 3.93 0.24 24.98
N LYS A 119 2.91 0.62 25.75
CA LYS A 119 1.90 -0.34 26.22
C LYS A 119 1.00 -0.77 25.08
N THR A 120 0.51 0.20 24.30
CA THR A 120 -0.32 -0.04 23.12
C THR A 120 0.45 -0.80 22.05
N PHE A 121 1.71 -0.45 21.80
CA PHE A 121 2.58 -1.16 20.85
C PHE A 121 2.79 -2.64 21.21
N LEU A 122 2.99 -2.96 22.50
CA LEU A 122 3.14 -4.35 22.95
C LEU A 122 1.85 -5.17 22.79
N GLU A 123 0.69 -4.55 22.99
CA GLU A 123 -0.60 -5.20 22.71
C GLU A 123 -0.79 -5.43 21.21
N THR A 124 -0.39 -4.49 20.36
CA THR A 124 -0.41 -4.65 18.90
C THR A 124 0.50 -5.78 18.44
N ILE A 125 1.72 -5.91 19.00
CA ILE A 125 2.61 -7.05 18.72
C ILE A 125 1.98 -8.38 19.15
N LYS A 126 1.39 -8.45 20.36
CA LYS A 126 0.68 -9.66 20.80
C LYS A 126 -0.46 -10.01 19.86
N TYR A 127 -1.23 -9.01 19.42
CA TYR A 127 -2.33 -9.20 18.50
C TYR A 127 -1.86 -9.71 17.12
N VAL A 128 -0.74 -9.18 16.60
CA VAL A 128 -0.09 -9.72 15.38
C VAL A 128 0.26 -11.19 15.55
N LEU A 129 0.95 -11.54 16.64
CA LEU A 129 1.39 -12.92 16.92
C LEU A 129 0.21 -13.88 17.07
N ILE A 130 -0.84 -13.47 17.77
CA ILE A 130 -2.04 -14.29 17.99
C ILE A 130 -2.81 -14.46 16.67
N SER A 131 -2.99 -13.38 15.89
CA SER A 131 -3.70 -13.43 14.62
C SER A 131 -2.95 -14.19 13.51
N SER A 132 -1.63 -14.37 13.62
CA SER A 132 -0.81 -15.05 12.61
C SER A 132 -0.47 -16.51 12.95
N ILE A 133 -0.61 -16.93 14.21
CA ILE A 133 -0.17 -18.27 14.68
C ILE A 133 -1.32 -19.13 15.24
N LEU A 134 -2.44 -18.55 15.71
CA LEU A 134 -3.46 -19.28 16.50
C LEU A 134 -4.83 -19.51 15.82
N GLN A 135 -4.96 -19.21 14.53
CA GLN A 135 -6.10 -19.59 13.69
C GLN A 135 -5.60 -20.11 12.36
#